data_AF-Q9HQV6-F1
#
_entry.id   AF-Q9HQV6-F1
#
_cell.length_a   1.000
_cell.length_b   1.000
_cell.length_c   1.000
_cell.angle_alpha   90.00
_cell.angle_beta   90.00
_cell.angle_gamma   90.00
#
_symmetry.space_group_name_H-M   'P 1'
#
loop_
_entity.id
_entity.type
_entity.pdbx_description
1 polymer ?
#
loop_
_entity_poly.entity_id
_entity_poly.type
_entity_poly.pdbx_seq_one_letter_code
_entity_poly.pdbx_strand_id
1 'polypeptide(L)' 'MYASGVLTVLVIILWELPFDSQSSVLFGGLLLIPGGIDGFTQLIGNRESTNRLRILTGILLGIGVVLFLFGSIEFLIDIN' A
#
# COMPACT_ATOMS: atom_id res chain seq x y z
N MET A 1 4.62 -9.98 -5.51
CA MET A 1 5.55 -9.60 -4.42
C MET A 1 6.75 -8.82 -4.93
N TYR A 2 7.58 -9.33 -5.86
CA TYR A 2 8.71 -8.52 -6.37
C TYR A 2 8.29 -7.20 -7.06
N ALA A 3 7.16 -7.20 -7.76
CA ALA A 3 6.61 -6.00 -8.39
C ALA A 3 6.22 -4.89 -7.38
N SER A 4 5.74 -5.26 -6.18
CA SER A 4 5.37 -4.27 -5.16
C SER A 4 6.62 -3.61 -4.57
N GLY A 5 7.68 -4.38 -4.31
CA GLY A 5 8.95 -3.83 -3.80
C GLY A 5 9.61 -2.84 -4.76
N VAL A 6 9.65 -3.17 -6.05
CA VAL A 6 10.17 -2.23 -7.08
C VAL A 6 9.32 -0.97 -7.14
N LEU A 7 8.00 -1.10 -7.09
CA LEU A 7 7.10 0.04 -7.14
C LEU A 7 7.20 0.92 -5.88
N THR A 8 7.35 0.33 -4.70
CA THR A 8 7.60 1.07 -3.45
C THR A 8 8.86 1.94 -3.57
N VAL A 9 9.95 1.41 -4.13
CA VAL A 9 11.17 2.19 -4.37
C VAL A 9 10.92 3.34 -5.37
N LEU A 10 10.14 3.10 -6.44
CA LEU A 10 9.80 4.14 -7.41
C LEU A 10 8.89 5.23 -6.82
N VAL A 11 7.94 4.87 -5.96
CA VAL A 11 7.06 5.82 -5.26
C VAL A 11 7.87 6.67 -4.28
N ILE A 12 8.89 6.11 -3.63
CA ILE A 12 9.84 6.86 -2.79
C ILE A 12 10.67 7.86 -3.61
N ILE A 13 10.91 7.61 -4.88
CA ILE A 13 11.61 8.58 -5.76
C ILE A 13 10.64 9.71 -6.19
N LEU A 14 9.35 9.43 -6.26
CA LEU A 14 8.30 10.39 -6.63
C LEU A 14 7.67 11.10 -5.42
N TRP A 15 8.37 11.11 -4.27
CA TRP A 15 7.90 11.48 -2.93
C TRP A 15 7.37 12.91 -2.76
N GLU A 16 7.47 13.78 -3.76
CA GLU A 16 6.89 15.13 -3.73
C GLU A 16 5.37 15.16 -3.99
N LEU A 17 4.63 14.10 -3.65
CA LEU A 17 3.18 14.08 -3.81
C LEU A 17 2.53 14.97 -2.74
N PRO A 18 1.61 15.88 -3.11
CA PRO A 18 1.02 16.87 -2.19
C PRO A 18 -0.13 16.27 -1.36
N PHE A 19 0.15 15.25 -0.55
CA PHE A 19 -0.83 14.70 0.39
C PHE A 19 -0.57 15.23 1.81
N ASP A 20 -1.62 15.69 2.48
CA ASP A 20 -1.59 15.95 3.92
C ASP A 20 -1.49 14.61 4.69
N SER A 21 -1.06 14.69 5.95
CA SER A 21 -0.82 13.51 6.79
C SER A 21 -2.08 12.64 6.95
N GLN A 22 -3.25 13.25 7.14
CA GLN A 22 -4.52 12.52 7.30
C GLN A 22 -4.98 11.84 6.01
N SER A 23 -4.93 12.54 4.88
CA SER A 23 -5.24 11.95 3.58
C SER A 23 -4.27 10.83 3.22
N SER A 24 -2.98 10.98 3.53
CA SER A 24 -1.97 9.94 3.30
C SER A 24 -2.29 8.66 4.07
N VAL A 25 -2.69 8.76 5.33
CA VAL A 25 -3.14 7.62 6.14
C VAL A 25 -4.41 7.00 5.55
N LEU A 26 -5.41 7.82 5.22
CA LEU A 26 -6.68 7.32 4.69
C LEU A 26 -6.51 6.61 3.35
N PHE A 27 -5.91 7.27 2.36
CA PHE A 27 -5.67 6.71 1.03
C PHE A 27 -4.70 5.53 1.08
N GLY A 28 -3.62 5.64 1.86
CA GLY A 28 -2.68 4.56 2.08
C GLY A 28 -3.36 3.31 2.62
N GLY A 29 -4.17 3.48 3.67
CA GLY A 29 -4.93 2.39 4.29
C GLY A 29 -5.91 1.72 3.33
N LEU A 30 -6.65 2.50 2.53
CA LEU A 30 -7.58 1.96 1.52
C LEU A 30 -6.87 1.13 0.46
N LEU A 31 -5.68 1.53 0.02
CA LEU A 31 -4.89 0.81 -0.98
C LEU A 31 -4.30 -0.51 -0.47
N LEU A 32 -4.18 -0.70 0.84
CA LEU A 32 -3.76 -1.97 1.45
C LEU A 32 -4.85 -3.04 1.39
N ILE A 33 -6.14 -2.64 1.39
CA ILE A 33 -7.29 -3.55 1.51
C ILE A 33 -7.30 -4.63 0.41
N PRO A 34 -7.16 -4.32 -0.89
CA PRO A 34 -7.22 -5.35 -1.93
C PRO A 34 -6.12 -6.42 -1.79
N GLY A 35 -4.91 -6.02 -1.38
CA GLY A 35 -3.81 -6.95 -1.12
C GLY A 35 -4.05 -7.80 0.12
N GLY A 36 -4.60 -7.20 1.18
CA GLY A 36 -5.02 -7.92 2.39
C GLY A 36 -6.10 -8.96 2.09
N ILE A 37 -7.15 -8.60 1.36
CA ILE A 37 -8.21 -9.52 0.93
C ILE A 37 -7.64 -10.62 0.04
N ASP A 38 -6.77 -10.28 -0.92
CA ASP A 38 -6.18 -11.27 -1.83
C ASP A 38 -5.32 -12.28 -1.08
N GLY A 39 -4.46 -11.83 -0.15
CA GLY A 39 -3.66 -12.71 0.70
C GLY A 39 -4.51 -13.53 1.67
N PHE A 40 -5.49 -12.92 2.33
CA PHE A 40 -6.37 -13.59 3.29
C PHE A 40 -7.21 -14.70 2.64
N THR A 41 -7.79 -14.42 1.47
CA THR A 41 -8.57 -15.42 0.72
C THR A 41 -7.71 -16.54 0.14
N GLN A 42 -6.43 -16.27 -0.19
CA GLN A 42 -5.43 -17.31 -0.50
C GLN A 42 -5.12 -18.18 0.73
N LEU A 43 -4.88 -17.57 1.89
CA LEU A 43 -4.53 -18.28 3.13
C LEU A 43 -5.65 -19.20 3.62
N ILE A 44 -6.92 -18.81 3.46
CA ILE A 44 -8.08 -19.63 3.84
C ILE A 44 -8.32 -20.80 2.86
N GLY A 45 -7.63 -20.83 1.72
CA GLY A 45 -7.48 -22.05 0.93
C GLY A 45 -8.58 -22.37 -0.08
N ASN A 46 -9.39 -21.38 -0.50
CA ASN A 46 -10.42 -21.58 -1.53
C ASN A 46 -10.08 -21.01 -2.91
N ARG A 47 -8.91 -20.37 -3.09
CA ARG A 47 -8.42 -19.95 -4.41
C ARG A 47 -6.93 -19.64 -4.43
N GLU A 48 -6.31 -19.90 -5.57
CA GLU A 48 -5.00 -19.32 -5.91
C GLU A 48 -5.17 -17.91 -6.48
N SER A 49 -4.22 -17.01 -6.20
CA SER A 49 -4.23 -15.70 -6.83
C SER A 49 -3.66 -15.78 -8.25
N THR A 50 -4.40 -15.21 -9.20
CA THR A 50 -3.98 -15.16 -10.60
C THR A 50 -2.87 -14.14 -10.77
N ASN A 51 -1.99 -14.33 -11.77
CA ASN A 51 -0.88 -13.40 -12.02
C ASN A 51 -1.34 -11.95 -12.21
N ARG A 52 -2.48 -11.74 -12.88
CA ARG A 52 -3.07 -10.41 -13.08
C ARG A 52 -3.51 -9.78 -11.75
N LEU A 53 -4.21 -10.57 -10.93
CA LEU A 53 -4.67 -10.11 -9.62
C LEU A 53 -3.47 -9.79 -8.71
N ARG A 54 -2.46 -10.66 -8.67
CA ARG A 54 -1.23 -10.49 -7.88
C ARG A 54 -0.42 -9.25 -8.28
N ILE A 55 -0.40 -8.89 -9.56
CA ILE A 55 0.23 -7.66 -10.04
C ILE A 55 -0.58 -6.45 -9.55
N LEU A 56 -1.91 -6.45 -9.77
CA LEU A 56 -2.77 -5.35 -9.38
C LEU A 56 -2.73 -5.12 -7.86
N THR A 57 -2.97 -6.16 -7.06
CA THR A 57 -2.98 -6.07 -5.60
C THR A 57 -1.59 -5.74 -5.06
N GLY A 58 -0.52 -6.23 -5.69
CA GLY A 58 0.85 -5.87 -5.35
C GLY A 58 1.20 -4.40 -5.62
N ILE A 59 0.77 -3.83 -6.76
CA ILE A 59 0.97 -2.42 -7.08
C ILE A 59 0.29 -1.53 -6.05
N LEU A 60 -0.99 -1.80 -5.78
CA LEU A 60 -1.78 -1.03 -4.81
C LEU A 60 -1.18 -1.15 -3.40
N LEU A 61 -0.77 -2.36 -2.99
CA LEU A 61 -0.10 -2.59 -1.71
C LEU A 61 1.20 -1.77 -1.61
N GLY A 62 2.03 -1.77 -2.66
CA GLY A 62 3.31 -1.05 -2.67
C GLY A 62 3.16 0.46 -2.49
N ILE A 63 2.15 1.08 -3.14
CA ILE A 63 1.80 2.50 -2.97
C ILE A 63 1.20 2.72 -1.57
N GLY A 64 0.26 1.87 -1.18
CA GLY A 64 -0.47 1.99 0.08
C GLY A 64 0.43 1.95 1.31
N VAL A 65 1.43 1.06 1.34
CA VAL A 65 2.40 0.97 2.45
C VAL A 65 3.17 2.28 2.61
N VAL A 66 3.62 2.88 1.51
CA VAL A 66 4.41 4.13 1.56
C VAL A 66 3.56 5.27 2.11
N LEU A 67 2.39 5.51 1.52
CA LEU A 67 1.49 6.60 1.95
C LEU A 67 1.02 6.41 3.40
N PHE A 68 0.67 5.19 3.78
CA PHE A 68 0.18 4.90 5.12
C PHE A 68 1.26 5.12 6.19
N LEU A 69 2.47 4.59 5.97
CA LEU A 69 3.57 4.74 6.93
C LEU A 69 4.02 6.19 7.04
N PHE A 70 4.21 6.87 5.90
CA PHE A 70 4.62 8.27 5.90
C PHE A 70 3.59 9.16 6.59
N GLY A 71 2.33 9.08 6.17
CA GLY A 71 1.24 9.84 6.79
C GLY A 71 1.10 9.54 8.29
N SER A 72 1.30 8.29 8.72
CA SER A 72 1.26 7.93 10.14
C SER A 72 2.40 8.58 10.92
N ILE A 73 3.62 8.61 10.35
CA ILE A 73 4.78 9.25 10.99
C ILE A 73 4.57 10.75 11.09
N GLU A 74 4.17 11.42 10.01
CA GLU A 74 3.89 12.87 10.03
C GLU A 74 2.76 13.21 11.00
N PHE A 75 1.66 12.46 10.98
CA PHE A 75 0.55 12.66 11.92
C PHE A 75 0.98 12.53 13.38
N LEU A 76 1.89 11.60 13.69
CA LEU A 76 2.47 11.45 15.03
C LEU A 76 3.41 12.60 15.41
N ILE A 77 4.11 13.19 14.44
CA ILE A 77 4.97 14.36 14.65
C ILE A 77 4.11 15.61 14.87
N ASP A 78 3.07 15.81 14.07
CA ASP A 78 2.19 17.00 14.13
C ASP A 78 1.41 17.11 15.45
N ILE A 79 1.20 16.00 16.15
CA ILE A 79 0.46 15.93 17.42
C ILE A 79 1.37 16.14 18.66
N ASN A 80 2.69 16.05 18.49
CA ASN A 80 3.69 16.17 19.56
C ASN A 80 4.23 17.61 19.67
#